data_AF-A0A920R5U1-F1
#
_entry.id   AF-A0A920R5U1-F1
#
_cell.length_a   1.000
_cell.length_b   1.000
_cell.length_c   1.000
_cell.angle_alpha   90.00
_cell.angle_beta   90.00
_cell.angle_gamma   90.00
#
_symmetry.space_group_name_H-M   'P 1'
#
loop_
_entity.id
_entity.type
_entity.pdbx_description
1 polymer ?
#
loop_
_entity_poly.entity_id
_entity_poly.type
_entity_poly.pdbx_seq_one_letter_code
_entity_poly.pdbx_strand_id
1 'polypeptide(L)'
;MALSLSAGAFYAEIFRAGILSVPKGHIEAARATGMSRTLTLRRIILPQAFRQMLPEFFNECVSVFKGTTLVSLVMVPDLVYGVNLVSSYTGQALPLYTGIALIYFFIVFLMTSVAEKLSNPWRNKAS
;
A
#
# COMPACT_ATOMS: atom_id res chain seq x y z
N MET A 1 -3.70 18.95 5.81
CA MET A 1 -3.01 18.78 7.11
C MET A 1 -3.37 17.47 7.81
N ALA A 2 -4.64 17.02 7.77
CA ALA A 2 -5.00 15.69 8.29
C ALA A 2 -4.32 14.53 7.54
N LEU A 3 -4.29 14.58 6.20
CA LEU A 3 -3.65 13.57 5.34
C LEU A 3 -2.13 13.43 5.58
N SER A 4 -1.44 14.54 5.80
CA SER A 4 0.00 14.54 6.11
C SER A 4 0.28 13.96 7.51
N LEU A 5 -0.63 14.17 8.46
CA LEU A 5 -0.51 13.61 9.82
C LEU A 5 -0.76 12.09 9.81
N SER A 6 -1.79 11.63 9.09
CA SER A 6 -2.08 10.20 8.97
C SER A 6 -0.99 9.45 8.22
N ALA A 7 -0.44 10.04 7.15
CA ALA A 7 0.72 9.48 6.45
C ALA A 7 1.95 9.44 7.37
N GLY A 8 2.22 10.51 8.13
CA GLY A 8 3.31 10.55 9.10
C GLY A 8 3.20 9.47 10.18
N ALA A 9 1.99 9.23 10.70
CA ALA A 9 1.72 8.18 11.67
C ALA A 9 1.96 6.77 11.10
N PHE A 10 1.54 6.54 9.84
CA PHE A 10 1.77 5.28 9.15
C PHE A 10 3.26 4.99 8.98
N TYR A 11 4.04 5.96 8.48
CA TYR A 11 5.48 5.80 8.37
C TYR A 11 6.15 5.61 9.74
N ALA A 12 5.72 6.35 10.77
CA ALA A 12 6.23 6.18 12.12
C ALA A 12 5.98 4.75 12.65
N GLU A 13 4.84 4.16 12.34
CA GLU A 13 4.53 2.77 12.71
C GLU A 13 5.40 1.77 11.95
N ILE A 14 5.68 1.99 10.66
CA ILE A 14 6.65 1.17 9.90
C ILE A 14 8.04 1.24 10.55
N PHE A 15 8.49 2.45 10.90
CA PHE A 15 9.78 2.63 11.57
C PHE A 15 9.81 1.94 12.94
N ARG A 16 8.74 2.05 13.71
CA ARG A 16 8.60 1.41 15.03
C ARG A 16 8.58 -0.11 14.91
N ALA A 17 7.75 -0.64 14.00
CA ALA A 17 7.59 -2.05 13.74
C ALA A 17 8.89 -2.69 13.24
N GLY A 18 9.59 -2.05 12.31
CA GLY A 18 10.87 -2.58 11.81
C GLY A 18 12.00 -2.55 12.83
N ILE A 19 11.99 -1.63 13.80
CA ILE A 19 12.97 -1.67 14.91
C ILE A 19 12.61 -2.77 15.91
N LEU A 20 11.32 -2.95 16.21
CA LEU A 20 10.83 -3.98 17.15
C LEU A 20 10.91 -5.40 16.58
N SER A 21 10.91 -5.55 15.26
CA SER A 21 10.98 -6.85 14.60
C SER A 21 12.36 -7.49 14.67
N VAL A 22 13.40 -6.74 15.07
CA VAL A 22 14.76 -7.26 15.28
C VAL A 22 14.78 -8.20 16.49
N PRO A 23 15.17 -9.48 16.31
CA PRO A 23 15.24 -10.45 17.41
C PRO A 23 16.13 -9.97 18.57
N LYS A 24 15.61 -10.07 19.80
CA LYS A 24 16.35 -9.71 21.03
C LYS A 24 17.67 -10.47 21.16
N GLY A 25 17.74 -11.71 20.65
CA GLY A 25 18.96 -12.52 20.64
C GLY A 25 20.14 -11.87 19.91
N HIS A 26 19.91 -11.08 18.86
CA HIS A 26 20.99 -10.34 18.19
C HIS A 26 21.53 -9.19 19.05
N ILE A 27 20.66 -8.56 19.85
CA ILE A 27 21.03 -7.49 20.78
C ILE A 27 21.80 -8.08 21.97
N GLU A 28 21.37 -9.23 22.47
CA GLU A 28 22.04 -9.97 23.55
C GLU A 28 23.41 -10.50 23.10
N ALA A 29 23.52 -11.06 21.88
CA ALA A 29 24.79 -11.52 21.31
C ALA A 29 25.80 -10.36 21.08
N ALA A 30 25.31 -9.19 20.64
CA ALA A 30 26.14 -8.00 20.49
C ALA A 30 26.68 -7.50 21.84
N ARG A 31 25.85 -7.55 22.88
CA ARG A 31 26.27 -7.21 24.25
C ARG A 31 27.27 -8.23 24.80
N ALA A 32 27.05 -9.53 24.56
CA ALA A 32 27.96 -10.59 24.99
C ALA A 32 29.34 -10.51 24.32
N THR A 33 29.40 -9.95 23.10
CA THR A 33 30.66 -9.68 22.38
C THR A 33 31.29 -8.32 22.70
N GLY A 34 30.75 -7.59 23.68
CA GLY A 34 31.30 -6.31 24.13
C GLY A 34 31.02 -5.12 23.20
N MET A 35 30.05 -5.23 22.28
CA MET A 35 29.69 -4.10 21.42
C MET A 35 29.01 -2.98 22.21
N SER A 36 29.45 -1.74 21.98
CA SER A 36 28.78 -0.57 22.52
C SER A 36 27.38 -0.40 21.91
N ARG A 37 26.46 0.23 22.65
CA ARG A 37 25.07 0.44 22.20
C ARG A 37 24.99 1.08 20.82
N THR A 38 25.86 2.06 20.54
CA THR A 38 25.94 2.73 19.23
C THR A 38 26.41 1.81 18.12
N LEU A 39 27.38 0.95 18.40
CA LEU A 39 27.88 -0.03 17.43
C LEU A 39 26.81 -1.08 17.09
N THR A 40 26.11 -1.59 18.11
CA THR A 40 24.98 -2.52 17.95
C THR A 40 23.86 -1.89 17.13
N LEU A 41 23.50 -0.63 17.41
CA LEU A 41 22.45 0.06 16.68
C LEU A 41 22.80 0.22 15.19
N ARG A 42 24.03 0.64 14.90
CA ARG A 42 24.49 0.94 13.52
C ARG A 42 24.78 -0.31 12.69
N ARG A 43 25.35 -1.36 13.27
CA ARG A 43 25.76 -2.58 12.53
C ARG A 43 24.74 -3.70 12.56
N ILE A 44 23.85 -3.75 13.55
CA ILE A 44 22.94 -4.89 13.74
C ILE A 44 21.50 -4.44 13.57
N ILE A 45 21.03 -3.51 14.42
CA ILE A 45 19.61 -3.14 14.47
C ILE A 45 19.19 -2.42 13.19
N LEU A 46 19.86 -1.34 12.80
CA LEU A 46 19.51 -0.53 11.63
C LEU A 46 19.46 -1.32 10.30
N PRO A 47 20.50 -2.09 9.91
CA PRO A 47 20.46 -2.82 8.64
C PRO A 47 19.43 -3.95 8.61
N GLN A 48 19.16 -4.61 9.74
CA GLN A 48 18.11 -5.64 9.82
C GLN A 48 16.72 -5.02 9.76
N ALA A 49 16.49 -3.99 10.58
CA ALA A 49 15.25 -3.22 10.60
C ALA A 49 14.92 -2.66 9.20
N PHE A 50 15.91 -2.10 8.50
CA PHE A 50 15.72 -1.56 7.15
C PHE A 50 15.31 -2.64 6.12
N ARG A 51 15.91 -3.83 6.16
CA ARG A 51 15.51 -4.95 5.29
C ARG A 51 14.08 -5.41 5.54
N GLN A 52 13.59 -5.26 6.78
CA GLN A 52 12.24 -5.65 7.17
C GLN A 52 11.21 -4.56 6.84
N MET A 53 11.60 -3.29 6.89
CA MET A 53 10.77 -2.16 6.44
C MET A 53 10.61 -2.09 4.92
N LEU A 54 11.64 -2.46 4.15
CA LEU A 54 11.62 -2.42 2.67
C LEU A 54 10.37 -3.08 2.04
N PRO A 55 9.99 -4.32 2.37
CA PRO A 55 8.80 -4.95 1.79
C PRO A 55 7.49 -4.21 2.13
N GLU A 56 7.36 -3.67 3.35
CA GLU A 56 6.22 -2.83 3.76
C GLU A 56 6.12 -1.56 2.92
N PHE A 57 7.26 -0.86 2.71
CA PHE A 57 7.32 0.31 1.85
C PHE A 57 6.91 0.00 0.40
N PHE A 58 7.43 -1.09 -0.16
CA PHE A 58 7.06 -1.49 -1.53
C PHE A 58 5.58 -1.86 -1.62
N ASN A 59 5.03 -2.53 -0.60
CA ASN A 59 3.62 -2.86 -0.56
C ASN A 59 2.74 -1.59 -0.61
N GLU A 60 3.09 -0.58 0.20
CA GLU A 60 2.37 0.69 0.20
C GLU A 60 2.53 1.44 -1.13
N CYS A 61 3.73 1.46 -1.72
CA CYS A 61 3.94 2.04 -3.04
C CYS A 61 3.05 1.37 -4.12
N VAL A 62 2.94 0.05 -4.11
CA VAL A 62 2.06 -0.69 -5.04
C VAL A 62 0.60 -0.36 -4.77
N SER A 63 0.18 -0.25 -3.50
CA SER A 63 -1.18 0.14 -3.13
C SER A 63 -1.55 1.52 -3.68
N VAL A 64 -0.69 2.52 -3.45
CA VAL A 64 -0.87 3.88 -3.96
C VAL A 64 -0.86 3.92 -5.50
N PHE A 65 -0.01 3.11 -6.14
CA PHE A 65 0.06 3.02 -7.60
C PHE A 65 -1.22 2.43 -8.21
N LYS A 66 -1.77 1.37 -7.58
CA LYS A 66 -3.07 0.80 -7.95
C LYS A 66 -4.19 1.82 -7.79
N GLY A 67 -4.23 2.51 -6.65
CA GLY A 67 -5.20 3.57 -6.37
C GLY A 67 -5.15 4.67 -7.42
N THR A 68 -3.96 5.18 -7.73
CA THR A 68 -3.77 6.26 -8.71
C THR A 68 -4.14 5.82 -10.12
N THR A 69 -3.74 4.62 -10.55
CA THR A 69 -4.06 4.12 -11.90
C THR A 69 -5.55 3.86 -12.09
N LEU A 70 -6.21 3.26 -11.09
CA LEU A 70 -7.66 3.03 -11.11
C LEU A 70 -8.43 4.36 -11.11
N VAL A 71 -8.06 5.29 -10.23
CA VAL A 71 -8.69 6.62 -10.19
C VAL A 71 -8.46 7.37 -11.50
N SER A 72 -7.25 7.33 -12.05
CA SER A 72 -6.94 8.00 -13.32
C SER A 72 -7.71 7.40 -14.50
N LEU A 73 -7.96 6.09 -14.54
CA LEU A 73 -8.76 5.44 -15.59
C LEU A 73 -10.24 5.84 -15.51
N VAL A 74 -10.77 6.00 -14.31
CA VAL A 74 -12.19 6.36 -14.07
C VAL A 74 -12.43 7.85 -14.22
N MET A 75 -11.45 8.67 -13.82
CA MET A 75 -11.54 10.13 -13.79
C MET A 75 -11.15 10.78 -15.11
N VAL A 76 -10.89 9.99 -16.17
CA VAL A 76 -10.81 10.51 -17.54
C VAL A 76 -12.08 11.33 -17.78
N PRO A 77 -11.96 12.64 -18.07
CA PRO A 77 -13.09 13.56 -18.08
C PRO A 77 -14.21 13.10 -19.02
N ASP A 78 -13.89 12.38 -20.10
CA ASP A 78 -14.87 11.83 -21.03
C ASP A 78 -15.92 10.91 -20.37
N LEU A 79 -15.52 10.08 -19.40
CA LEU A 79 -16.42 9.10 -18.80
C LEU A 79 -17.41 9.76 -17.83
N VAL A 80 -16.92 10.63 -16.94
CA VAL A 80 -17.76 11.33 -15.97
C VAL A 80 -18.59 12.44 -16.65
N TYR A 81 -18.04 13.09 -17.67
CA TYR A 81 -18.75 14.12 -18.43
C TYR A 81 -19.89 13.52 -19.26
N GLY A 82 -19.65 12.39 -19.96
CA GLY A 82 -20.69 11.67 -20.69
C GLY A 82 -21.86 11.25 -19.79
N VAL A 83 -21.56 10.89 -18.54
CA VAL A 83 -22.56 10.50 -17.53
C VAL A 83 -23.41 11.68 -17.07
N ASN A 84 -22.78 12.84 -16.81
CA ASN A 84 -23.51 14.05 -16.45
C ASN A 84 -24.38 14.55 -17.61
N LEU A 85 -23.89 14.41 -18.84
CA LEU A 85 -24.62 14.76 -20.04
C LEU A 85 -25.88 13.89 -20.18
N VAL A 86 -25.74 12.55 -20.17
CA VAL A 86 -26.86 11.61 -20.29
C VAL A 86 -27.84 11.71 -19.13
N SER A 87 -27.36 11.96 -17.89
CA SER A 87 -28.24 12.20 -16.73
C SER A 87 -29.11 13.45 -16.90
N SER A 88 -28.53 14.52 -17.47
CA SER A 88 -29.25 15.78 -17.72
C SER A 88 -30.30 15.65 -18.83
N TYR A 89 -30.06 14.80 -19.84
CA TYR A 89 -31.02 14.56 -20.91
C TYR A 89 -32.18 13.63 -20.52
N THR A 90 -31.94 12.65 -19.63
CA THR A 90 -32.94 11.60 -19.34
C THR A 90 -33.76 11.88 -18.08
N GLY A 91 -33.35 12.82 -17.23
CA GLY A 91 -34.03 13.14 -15.96
C GLY A 91 -33.99 12.03 -14.90
N GLN A 92 -33.37 10.89 -15.20
CA GLN A 92 -33.28 9.70 -14.36
C GLN A 92 -31.82 9.47 -13.95
N ALA A 93 -31.36 10.17 -12.92
CA ALA A 93 -30.00 10.06 -12.41
C ALA A 93 -29.66 8.67 -11.84
N LEU A 94 -30.60 8.05 -11.12
CA LEU A 94 -30.41 6.79 -10.38
C LEU A 94 -29.88 5.60 -11.21
N PRO A 95 -30.49 5.21 -12.35
CA PRO A 95 -30.02 4.06 -13.13
C PRO A 95 -28.65 4.29 -13.78
N LEU A 96 -28.30 5.54 -14.12
CA LEU A 96 -27.02 5.85 -14.75
C LEU A 96 -25.85 5.73 -13.77
N TYR A 97 -26.01 6.29 -12.55
CA TYR A 97 -25.02 6.13 -11.48
C TYR A 97 -24.85 4.65 -11.08
N THR A 98 -25.93 3.87 -11.09
CA THR A 98 -25.88 2.42 -10.78
C THR A 98 -25.13 1.63 -11.86
N GLY A 99 -25.33 1.95 -13.14
CA GLY A 99 -24.60 1.32 -14.25
C GLY A 99 -23.08 1.54 -14.15
N ILE A 100 -22.65 2.74 -13.77
CA ILE A 100 -21.22 3.06 -13.59
C ILE A 100 -20.65 2.37 -12.36
N ALA A 101 -21.41 2.33 -11.26
CA ALA A 101 -21.00 1.60 -10.07
C ALA A 101 -20.76 0.12 -10.39
N LEU A 102 -21.59 -0.50 -11.24
CA LEU A 102 -21.42 -1.87 -11.72
C LEU A 102 -20.20 -2.03 -12.64
N ILE A 103 -20.00 -1.12 -13.59
CA ILE A 103 -18.82 -1.15 -14.48
C ILE A 103 -17.53 -0.99 -13.65
N TYR A 104 -17.54 -0.06 -12.69
CA TYR A 104 -16.43 0.16 -11.76
C TYR A 104 -16.17 -1.09 -10.92
N PHE A 105 -17.20 -1.69 -10.34
CA PHE A 105 -17.08 -2.95 -9.61
C PHE A 105 -16.44 -4.04 -10.46
N PHE A 106 -16.83 -4.14 -11.73
CA PHE A 106 -16.28 -5.14 -12.65
C PHE A 106 -14.80 -4.89 -12.99
N ILE A 107 -14.40 -3.63 -13.22
CA ILE A 107 -13.01 -3.25 -13.50
C ILE A 107 -12.12 -3.51 -12.29
N VAL A 108 -12.56 -3.12 -11.10
CA VAL A 108 -11.82 -3.34 -9.84
C VAL A 108 -11.71 -4.83 -9.55
N PHE A 109 -12.77 -5.60 -9.77
CA PHE A 109 -12.76 -7.05 -9.61
C PHE A 109 -11.77 -7.72 -10.57
N LEU A 110 -11.75 -7.31 -11.84
CA LEU A 110 -10.81 -7.82 -12.84
C LEU A 110 -9.36 -7.48 -12.49
N MET A 111 -9.08 -6.23 -12.12
CA MET A 111 -7.75 -5.76 -11.73
C MET A 111 -7.24 -6.46 -10.47
N THR A 112 -8.10 -6.63 -9.46
CA THR A 112 -7.76 -7.36 -8.23
C THR A 112 -7.44 -8.82 -8.54
N SER A 113 -8.26 -9.48 -9.37
CA SER A 113 -8.03 -10.86 -9.79
C SER A 113 -6.70 -11.05 -10.54
N VAL A 114 -6.37 -10.12 -11.44
CA VAL A 114 -5.09 -10.14 -12.16
C VAL A 114 -3.92 -9.90 -11.20
N ALA A 115 -4.06 -8.93 -10.28
CA ALA A 115 -3.03 -8.62 -9.29
C ALA A 115 -2.77 -9.79 -8.33
N GLU A 116 -3.80 -10.50 -7.87
CA GLU A 116 -3.65 -11.71 -7.04
C GLU A 116 -2.97 -12.84 -7.80
N LYS A 117 -3.32 -13.02 -9.08
CA LYS A 117 -2.70 -14.04 -9.93
C LYS A 117 -1.24 -13.75 -10.20
N LEU A 118 -0.87 -12.47 -10.30
CA LEU A 118 0.51 -12.01 -10.48
C LEU A 118 1.33 -11.99 -9.18
N SER A 119 0.69 -11.79 -8.02
CA SER A 119 1.36 -11.84 -6.71
C SER A 119 1.51 -13.27 -6.16
N ASN A 120 0.75 -14.23 -6.70
CA ASN A 120 0.77 -15.63 -6.29
C ASN A 120 2.17 -16.31 -6.33
N PRO A 121 3.07 -16.00 -7.28
CA PRO A 121 4.43 -16.55 -7.30
C PRO A 121 5.31 -16.07 -6.14
N TRP A 122 5.02 -14.91 -5.55
CA TRP A 122 5.82 -14.31 -4.47
C TRP A 122 5.31 -14.70 -3.08
N ARG A 123 4.03 -15.05 -2.95
CA ARG A 123 3.42 -15.51 -1.71
C ARG A 123 3.79 -16.95 -1.34
N ASN A 124 4.05 -17.81 -2.32
CA ASN A 124 4.47 -19.20 -2.10
C ASN A 124 5.95 -19.41 -1.72
N LYS A 125 6.76 -18.34 -1.65
CA LYS A 125 8.16 -18.41 -1.17
C LYS A 125 8.34 -17.98 0.29
N ALA A 126 7.25 -17.58 0.96
CA ALA A 126 7.24 -17.16 2.35
C ALA A 126 6.45 -18.12 3.27
N SER A 127 6.14 -19.33 2.80
CA SER A 127 5.62 -20.44 3.61
C SER A 127 6.55 -21.64 3.54
#